data_AF-A0AAU6FYR8-F1
#
_entry.id   AF-A0AAU6FYR8-F1
#
_cell.length_a   1.000
_cell.length_b   1.000
_cell.length_c   1.000
_cell.angle_alpha   90.00
_cell.angle_beta   90.00
_cell.angle_gamma   90.00
#
_symmetry.space_group_name_H-M   'P 1'
#
loop_
_entity.id
_entity.type
_entity.pdbx_description
1 polymer ?
#
loop_
_entity_poly.entity_id
_entity_poly.type
_entity_poly.pdbx_seq_one_letter_code
_entity_poly.pdbx_strand_id
1 'polypeptide(L)'
;MDGYASPYQVFIDVLAHRHAGGHRRALTGELIAAYAELNHLLARTKGMLARAVWADCGDELERCMSLYRSAWIRFVAVVGDDYPNGVDTVPSSTLGPETTQAFQAAADGLRAALDVLRRESHLLGCESWAR
;
A
#
# COMPACT_ATOMS: atom_id res chain seq x y z
N MET A 1 -15.60 2.14 18.23
CA MET A 1 -15.36 1.49 16.92
C MET A 1 -14.96 2.61 15.99
N ASP A 2 -13.66 2.90 15.94
CA ASP A 2 -13.15 3.88 14.98
C ASP A 2 -13.37 3.32 13.59
N GLY A 3 -14.19 4.02 12.80
CA GLY A 3 -14.46 3.72 11.41
C GLY A 3 -13.20 3.92 10.59
N TYR A 4 -12.26 2.97 10.67
CA TYR A 4 -11.12 2.94 9.78
C TYR A 4 -11.66 2.69 8.38
N ALA A 5 -11.56 3.72 7.53
CA ALA A 5 -11.82 3.58 6.11
C ALA A 5 -11.03 2.37 5.60
N SER A 6 -11.77 1.45 4.97
CA SER A 6 -11.20 0.28 4.30
C SER A 6 -10.03 0.74 3.42
N PRO A 7 -8.90 -0.01 3.35
CA PRO A 7 -7.79 0.35 2.48
C PRO A 7 -8.22 0.59 1.03
N TYR A 8 -9.27 -0.10 0.59
CA TYR A 8 -9.91 0.11 -0.71
C TYR A 8 -10.54 1.49 -0.89
N GLN A 9 -11.11 2.08 0.17
CA GLN A 9 -11.67 3.42 0.10
C GLN A 9 -10.57 4.45 -0.16
N VAL A 10 -9.44 4.35 0.56
CA VAL A 10 -8.29 5.24 0.36
C VAL A 10 -7.75 5.14 -1.06
N PHE A 11 -7.69 3.93 -1.64
CA PHE A 11 -7.27 3.74 -3.03
C PHE A 11 -8.19 4.46 -4.01
N ILE A 12 -9.50 4.29 -3.83
CA ILE A 12 -10.51 4.97 -4.66
C ILE A 12 -10.35 6.48 -4.54
N ASP A 13 -10.19 6.97 -3.32
CA ASP A 13 -10.02 8.39 -3.04
C ASP A 13 -8.80 8.94 -3.78
N VAL A 14 -7.62 8.31 -3.66
CA VAL A 14 -6.42 8.80 -4.37
C VAL A 14 -6.59 8.80 -5.88
N LEU A 15 -7.15 7.72 -6.43
CA LEU A 15 -7.33 7.57 -7.88
C LEU A 15 -8.33 8.59 -8.44
N ALA A 16 -9.39 8.88 -7.68
CA ALA A 16 -10.43 9.84 -8.07
C ALA A 16 -10.06 11.31 -7.77
N HIS A 17 -9.20 11.56 -6.77
CA HIS A 17 -8.95 12.91 -6.30
C HIS A 17 -8.17 13.74 -7.33
N ARG A 18 -8.75 14.87 -7.73
CA ARG A 18 -8.23 15.75 -8.80
C ARG A 18 -6.80 16.23 -8.56
N HIS A 19 -6.42 16.46 -7.30
CA HIS A 19 -5.08 16.93 -6.92
C HIS A 19 -4.08 15.82 -6.54
N ALA A 20 -4.42 14.54 -6.66
CA ALA A 20 -3.47 13.46 -6.36
C ALA A 20 -2.23 13.50 -7.28
N GLY A 21 -2.37 14.00 -8.51
CA GLY A 21 -1.29 14.04 -9.48
C GLY A 21 -0.93 12.65 -10.03
N GLY A 22 -0.33 12.61 -11.22
CA GLY A 22 -0.07 11.36 -11.94
C GLY A 22 0.82 10.38 -11.16
N HIS A 23 1.87 10.88 -10.50
CA HIS A 23 2.83 10.02 -9.82
C HIS A 23 2.25 9.30 -8.59
N ARG A 24 1.48 9.97 -7.72
CA ARG A 24 0.83 9.30 -6.58
C ARG A 24 -0.27 8.32 -7.01
N ARG A 25 -0.95 8.59 -8.12
CA ARG A 25 -1.89 7.64 -8.74
C ARG A 25 -1.17 6.39 -9.25
N ALA A 26 -0.02 6.55 -9.92
CA ALA A 26 0.80 5.43 -10.37
C ALA A 26 1.28 4.57 -9.19
N LEU A 27 1.84 5.21 -8.15
CA LEU A 27 2.27 4.53 -6.93
C LEU A 27 1.12 3.81 -6.22
N THR A 28 -0.08 4.40 -6.23
CA THR A 28 -1.28 3.75 -5.72
C THR A 28 -1.65 2.51 -6.52
N GLY A 29 -1.55 2.56 -7.85
CA GLY A 29 -1.75 1.38 -8.71
C GLY A 29 -0.78 0.24 -8.39
N GLU A 30 0.51 0.57 -8.24
CA GLU A 30 1.53 -0.41 -7.83
C GLU A 30 1.24 -1.01 -6.46
N LEU A 31 0.86 -0.16 -5.51
CA LEU A 31 0.53 -0.57 -4.14
C LEU A 31 -0.70 -1.48 -4.09
N ILE A 32 -1.74 -1.22 -4.90
CA ILE A 32 -2.91 -2.10 -5.03
C ILE A 32 -2.49 -3.49 -5.53
N ALA A 33 -1.68 -3.55 -6.58
CA ALA A 33 -1.22 -4.81 -7.16
C ALA A 33 -0.40 -5.62 -6.14
N ALA A 34 0.57 -4.97 -5.49
CA ALA A 34 1.40 -5.62 -4.47
C ALA A 34 0.57 -6.06 -3.26
N TYR A 35 -0.36 -5.23 -2.78
CA TYR A 35 -1.26 -5.56 -1.67
C TYR A 35 -2.11 -6.80 -1.98
N ALA A 36 -2.74 -6.85 -3.17
CA ALA A 36 -3.60 -7.96 -3.56
C ALA A 36 -2.81 -9.27 -3.64
N GLU A 37 -1.64 -9.25 -4.27
CA GLU A 37 -0.79 -10.43 -4.40
C GLU A 37 -0.24 -10.90 -3.06
N LEU A 38 0.21 -9.97 -2.22
CA LEU A 38 0.77 -10.31 -0.91
C LEU A 38 -0.28 -10.94 0.00
N ASN A 39 -1.51 -10.39 0.05
CA ASN A 39 -2.62 -11.02 0.78
C ASN A 39 -2.94 -12.42 0.24
N HIS A 40 -2.91 -12.60 -1.08
CA HIS A 40 -3.12 -13.91 -1.69
C HIS A 40 -2.05 -14.92 -1.26
N LEU A 41 -0.77 -14.53 -1.32
CA LEU A 41 0.34 -15.40 -0.92
C LEU A 41 0.33 -15.69 0.58
N LEU A 42 0.09 -14.70 1.44
CA LEU A 42 -0.04 -14.92 2.88
C LEU A 42 -1.17 -15.90 3.21
N ALA A 43 -2.33 -15.74 2.58
CA ALA A 43 -3.46 -16.64 2.78
C ALA A 43 -3.11 -18.08 2.35
N ARG A 44 -2.45 -18.24 1.20
CA ARG A 44 -2.06 -19.56 0.68
C ARG A 44 -0.96 -20.22 1.49
N THR A 45 0.01 -19.46 1.99
CA THR A 45 1.22 -19.98 2.64
C THR A 45 1.12 -20.10 4.16
N LYS A 46 -0.04 -19.76 4.74
CA LYS A 46 -0.30 -19.85 6.18
C LYS A 46 -0.08 -21.28 6.69
N GLY A 47 0.85 -21.41 7.65
CA GLY A 47 1.20 -22.69 8.25
C GLY A 47 2.13 -23.57 7.41
N MET A 48 2.54 -23.13 6.22
CA MET A 48 3.55 -23.80 5.39
C MET A 48 4.92 -23.13 5.49
N LEU A 49 4.95 -21.79 5.53
CA LEU A 49 6.20 -21.05 5.70
C LEU A 49 6.67 -20.99 7.15
N ALA A 50 7.97 -20.73 7.33
CA ALA A 50 8.53 -20.39 8.62
C ALA A 50 7.72 -19.24 9.24
N ARG A 51 7.28 -19.43 10.50
CA ARG A 51 6.39 -18.50 11.18
C ARG A 51 6.93 -17.07 11.19
N ALA A 52 8.24 -16.90 11.36
CA ALA A 52 8.89 -15.59 11.34
C ALA A 52 8.72 -14.89 9.97
N VAL A 53 9.06 -15.56 8.87
CA VAL A 53 8.90 -15.02 7.51
C VAL A 53 7.46 -14.60 7.22
N TRP A 54 6.50 -15.47 7.55
CA TRP A 54 5.08 -15.19 7.32
C TRP A 54 4.60 -14.01 8.16
N ALA A 55 5.00 -13.95 9.43
CA ALA A 55 4.65 -12.86 10.35
C ALA A 55 5.28 -11.53 9.91
N ASP A 56 6.58 -11.52 9.61
CA ASP A 56 7.31 -10.31 9.19
C ASP A 56 6.69 -9.69 7.94
N CYS A 57 6.27 -10.51 6.97
CA CYS A 57 5.60 -10.01 5.76
C CYS A 57 4.18 -9.51 6.04
N GLY A 58 3.47 -10.09 7.00
CA GLY A 58 2.18 -9.60 7.49
C GLY A 58 2.29 -8.26 8.21
N ASP A 59 3.29 -8.12 9.09
CA ASP A 59 3.55 -6.89 9.83
C ASP A 59 3.98 -5.77 8.87
N GLU A 60 4.83 -6.09 7.88
CA GLU A 60 5.26 -5.13 6.86
C GLU A 60 4.10 -4.66 5.97
N LEU A 61 3.16 -5.55 5.64
CA LEU A 61 1.91 -5.20 4.97
C LEU A 61 1.11 -4.19 5.78
N GLU A 62 0.86 -4.47 7.06
CA GLU A 62 0.12 -3.57 7.95
C GLU A 62 0.82 -2.21 8.10
N ARG A 63 2.15 -2.20 8.26
CA ARG A 63 2.97 -0.99 8.37
C ARG A 63 2.87 -0.13 7.11
N CYS A 64 3.03 -0.73 5.92
CA CYS A 64 2.95 -0.01 4.65
C CYS A 64 1.55 0.57 4.41
N MET A 65 0.49 -0.17 4.74
CA MET A 65 -0.88 0.31 4.63
C MET A 65 -1.19 1.46 5.59
N SER A 66 -0.65 1.40 6.81
CA SER A 66 -0.76 2.49 7.78
C SER A 66 -0.04 3.76 7.31
N LEU A 67 1.18 3.60 6.78
CA LEU A 67 1.97 4.70 6.23
C LEU A 67 1.26 5.38 5.05
N TYR A 68 0.78 4.58 4.10
CA TYR A 68 0.03 5.06 2.93
C TYR A 68 -1.23 5.83 3.33
N ARG A 69 -2.06 5.27 4.22
CA ARG A 69 -3.27 5.94 4.73
C ARG A 69 -2.94 7.25 5.42
N SER A 70 -1.92 7.25 6.28
CA SER A 70 -1.51 8.46 7.01
C SER A 70 -1.01 9.55 6.07
N ALA A 71 -0.26 9.17 5.02
CA ALA A 71 0.19 10.10 4.00
C ALA A 71 -0.99 10.70 3.21
N TRP A 72 -2.01 9.89 2.91
CA TRP A 72 -3.23 10.37 2.27
C TRP A 72 -4.01 11.35 3.14
N ILE A 73 -4.26 11.00 4.41
CA ILE A 73 -4.97 11.87 5.36
C ILE A 73 -4.27 13.23 5.48
N ARG A 74 -2.94 13.24 5.61
CA ARG A 74 -2.15 14.49 5.64
C ARG A 74 -2.27 15.27 4.35
N PHE A 75 -2.29 14.60 3.20
CA PHE A 75 -2.43 15.28 1.92
C PHE A 75 -3.81 15.98 1.79
N VAL A 76 -4.91 15.27 2.05
CA VAL A 76 -6.27 15.83 1.90
C VAL A 76 -6.57 16.90 2.94
N ALA A 77 -6.04 16.78 4.15
CA ALA A 77 -6.19 17.79 5.19
C ALA A 77 -5.62 19.16 4.78
N VAL A 78 -4.62 19.17 3.89
CA VAL A 78 -3.98 20.42 3.47
C VAL A 78 -4.48 20.91 2.11
N VAL A 79 -4.82 20.01 1.19
CA VAL A 79 -5.35 20.40 -0.12
C VAL A 79 -6.86 20.70 -0.08
N GLY A 80 -7.54 20.32 1.02
CA GLY A 80 -8.97 20.44 1.20
C GLY A 80 -9.70 19.25 0.54
N ASP A 81 -10.62 18.65 1.28
CA ASP A 81 -11.47 17.53 0.82
C ASP A 81 -12.71 18.05 0.08
N ASP A 82 -12.47 18.98 -0.84
CA ASP A 82 -13.49 19.89 -1.29
C ASP A 82 -13.98 19.43 -2.67
N TYR A 83 -14.56 18.22 -2.66
CA TYR A 83 -15.15 17.55 -3.83
C TYR A 83 -16.63 17.22 -3.57
N PRO A 84 -17.56 17.55 -4.50
CA PRO A 84 -17.37 18.24 -5.77
C PRO A 84 -17.48 19.78 -5.69
N ASN A 85 -17.84 20.34 -4.54
CA ASN A 85 -18.25 21.76 -4.41
C ASN A 85 -17.12 22.73 -4.02
N GLY A 86 -15.91 22.22 -3.86
CA GLY A 86 -14.83 23.00 -3.29
C GLY A 86 -14.12 23.93 -4.26
N VAL A 87 -13.71 25.08 -3.72
CA VAL A 87 -12.95 26.10 -4.44
C VAL A 87 -11.63 25.49 -4.92
N ASP A 88 -11.21 25.83 -6.14
CA ASP A 88 -10.00 25.29 -6.77
C ASP A 88 -8.74 25.89 -6.12
N THR A 89 -8.42 25.44 -4.90
CA THR A 89 -7.16 25.78 -4.24
C THR A 89 -6.04 24.95 -4.85
N VAL A 90 -5.22 25.61 -5.68
CA VAL A 90 -3.96 25.04 -6.17
C VAL A 90 -3.13 24.59 -4.96
N PRO A 91 -2.69 23.31 -4.89
CA PRO A 91 -1.88 22.83 -3.78
C PRO A 91 -0.61 23.67 -3.63
N SER A 92 -0.28 24.07 -2.40
CA SER A 92 1.00 24.76 -2.12
C SER A 92 2.18 23.93 -2.62
N SER A 93 3.19 24.57 -3.23
CA SER A 93 4.41 23.93 -3.76
C SER A 93 5.23 23.18 -2.70
N THR A 94 4.97 23.43 -1.41
CA THR A 94 5.61 22.80 -0.26
C THR A 94 5.01 21.44 0.13
N LEU A 95 3.84 21.07 -0.39
CA LEU A 95 3.11 19.85 0.02
C LEU A 95 3.49 18.57 -0.74
N GLY A 96 4.28 18.71 -1.80
CA GLY A 96 4.57 17.66 -2.76
C GLY A 96 5.52 16.55 -2.27
N PRO A 97 6.69 16.87 -1.69
CA PRO A 97 7.75 15.87 -1.55
C PRO A 97 7.47 14.80 -0.49
N GLU A 98 7.08 15.20 0.73
CA GLU A 98 7.01 14.28 1.87
C GLU A 98 5.85 13.28 1.76
N THR A 99 4.67 13.73 1.30
CA THR A 99 3.53 12.83 1.09
C THR A 99 3.79 11.85 -0.04
N THR A 100 4.38 12.33 -1.13
CA THR A 100 4.78 11.47 -2.27
C THR A 100 5.86 10.47 -1.88
N GLN A 101 6.85 10.87 -1.07
CA GLN A 101 7.88 9.97 -0.54
C GLN A 101 7.28 8.88 0.35
N ALA A 102 6.27 9.19 1.15
CA ALA A 102 5.58 8.19 1.96
C ALA A 102 4.79 7.18 1.10
N PHE A 103 4.21 7.61 -0.03
CA PHE A 103 3.60 6.71 -1.01
C PHE A 103 4.64 5.78 -1.64
N GLN A 104 5.78 6.34 -2.05
CA GLN A 104 6.89 5.57 -2.61
C GLN A 104 7.41 4.54 -1.59
N ALA A 105 7.66 4.96 -0.35
CA ALA A 105 8.15 4.08 0.71
C ALA A 105 7.18 2.94 1.03
N ALA A 106 5.86 3.20 1.00
CA ALA A 106 4.86 2.16 1.18
C ALA A 106 4.83 1.16 0.00
N ALA A 107 4.94 1.65 -1.24
CA ALA A 107 5.01 0.79 -2.42
C ALA A 107 6.29 -0.05 -2.44
N ASP A 108 7.43 0.55 -2.08
CA ASP A 108 8.73 -0.13 -2.02
C ASP A 108 8.76 -1.21 -0.92
N GLY A 109 8.21 -0.92 0.26
CA GLY A 109 8.11 -1.89 1.36
C GLY A 109 7.25 -3.10 0.98
N LEU A 110 6.09 -2.87 0.34
CA LEU A 110 5.26 -3.98 -0.14
C LEU A 110 5.94 -4.79 -1.24
N ARG A 111 6.65 -4.15 -2.17
CA ARG A 111 7.44 -4.88 -3.19
C ARG A 111 8.50 -5.75 -2.53
N ALA A 112 9.23 -5.23 -1.54
CA ALA A 112 10.24 -6.00 -0.82
C ALA A 112 9.65 -7.21 -0.08
N ALA A 113 8.53 -7.02 0.64
CA ALA A 113 7.84 -8.11 1.33
C ALA A 113 7.29 -9.15 0.36
N LEU A 114 6.76 -8.70 -0.78
CA LEU A 114 6.27 -9.59 -1.84
C LEU A 114 7.39 -10.43 -2.43
N ASP A 115 8.56 -9.83 -2.68
CA ASP A 115 9.73 -10.56 -3.19
C ASP A 115 10.24 -11.62 -2.21
N VAL A 116 10.18 -11.35 -0.89
CA VAL A 116 10.47 -12.36 0.14
C VAL A 116 9.48 -13.52 0.06
N LEU A 117 8.17 -13.23 0.10
CA LEU A 117 7.14 -14.27 0.06
C LEU A 117 7.16 -15.11 -1.23
N ARG A 118 7.45 -14.49 -2.38
CA ARG A 118 7.61 -15.21 -3.66
C ARG A 118 8.78 -16.18 -3.62
N ARG A 119 9.95 -15.74 -3.14
CA ARG A 119 11.12 -16.61 -3.02
C ARG A 119 10.83 -17.80 -2.11
N GLU A 120 10.27 -17.53 -0.94
CA GLU A 120 9.99 -18.54 0.08
C GLU A 120 8.89 -19.53 -0.38
N SER A 121 7.83 -19.02 -1.02
CA SER A 121 6.79 -19.86 -1.62
C SER A 121 7.30 -20.73 -2.76
N HIS A 122 8.26 -20.24 -3.54
CA HIS A 122 8.86 -21.03 -4.63
C HIS A 122 9.70 -22.19 -4.07
N LEU A 123 10.46 -21.96 -2.99
CA LEU A 123 11.24 -23.00 -2.32
C LEU A 123 10.37 -24.14 -1.78
N LEU A 124 9.22 -23.82 -1.17
CA LEU A 124 8.22 -24.83 -0.79
C LEU A 124 7.76 -25.68 -1.99
N GLY A 125 7.58 -25.03 -3.14
CA GLY A 125 7.26 -25.70 -4.40
C GLY A 125 8.36 -26.69 -4.80
N CYS A 126 9.62 -26.26 -4.83
CA CYS A 126 10.75 -27.11 -5.19
C CYS A 126 10.95 -28.32 -4.25
N GLU A 127 10.78 -28.13 -2.95
CA GLU A 127 10.92 -29.22 -1.96
C GLU A 127 9.81 -30.27 -2.10
N SER A 128 8.64 -29.90 -2.62
CA SER A 128 7.51 -30.84 -2.83
C SER A 128 7.72 -31.86 -3.95
N TRP A 129 8.62 -31.60 -4.90
CA TRP A 129 8.93 -32.50 -6.03
C TRP A 129 10.15 -33.41 -5.79
N ALA A 130 10.89 -33.20 -4.70
CA ALA A 130 12.12 -33.93 -4.39
C ALA A 130 11.94 -35.10 -3.40
N ARG A 131 10.71 -35.58 -3.20
CA ARG A 131 10.39 -36.72 -2.32
C ARG A 131 9.76 -37.87 -3.08
#